data_AF-A0AAV0KQ54-F1
#
_entry.id   AF-A0AAV0KQ54-F1
#
_cell.length_a   1.000
_cell.length_b   1.000
_cell.length_c   1.000
_cell.angle_alpha   90.00
_cell.angle_beta   90.00
_cell.angle_gamma   90.00
#
_symmetry.space_group_name_H-M   'P 1'
#
loop_
_entity.id
_entity.type
_entity.pdbx_description
1 polymer ?
#
loop_
_entity_poly.entity_id
_entity_poly.type
_entity_poly.pdbx_seq_one_letter_code
_entity_poly.pdbx_strand_id
1 'polypeptide(L)'
;MHLYTHDEDPPLIVAIDLQPMAPIEGVIQVQGDITNARTAEVVIWHFDGCKADLVVCDGAPDVTGLHDMDEFVQSQLILAGLTIVTHILREGGKFIAKIFRGKDTSLLYCQLKLFFPLVTFAKPKSSRNSSIEAFAVCENYSPPEGFNPRDLHRLLEKVGSPSSGWLEGPNKVYIPFLACGDLSGYDSDRSYPLPRNSEGVYQSLNPVQPPIAPPYKRALEMKKASAQGAQIDFEKLALDSSNKSSVN
;
A
#
# COMPACT_ATOMS: atom_id res chain seq x y z
N MET A 1 30.22 -1.63 -18.82
CA MET A 1 31.13 -1.00 -17.83
C MET A 1 30.50 -1.25 -16.47
N HIS A 2 31.25 -1.88 -15.57
CA HIS A 2 30.76 -2.55 -14.35
C HIS A 2 29.91 -1.66 -13.43
N LEU A 3 28.77 -2.16 -12.97
CA LEU A 3 28.14 -1.71 -11.72
C LEU A 3 28.07 -2.93 -10.78
N TYR A 4 29.16 -3.13 -10.06
CA TYR A 4 29.11 -3.83 -8.78
C TYR A 4 28.45 -2.86 -7.82
N THR A 5 27.25 -3.18 -7.34
CA THR A 5 26.66 -2.51 -6.17
C THR A 5 27.56 -2.82 -4.99
N HIS A 6 28.29 -1.83 -4.49
CA HIS A 6 28.97 -1.97 -3.22
C HIS A 6 27.89 -1.99 -2.12
N ASP A 7 28.03 -2.89 -1.13
CA ASP A 7 27.13 -2.99 0.05
C ASP A 7 27.01 -1.69 0.88
N GLU A 8 27.75 -0.64 0.49
CA GLU A 8 27.86 0.67 1.16
C GLU A 8 27.04 1.77 0.47
N ASP A 9 26.48 1.54 -0.72
CA ASP A 9 25.65 2.54 -1.39
C ASP A 9 24.24 2.56 -0.76
N PRO A 10 23.67 3.74 -0.47
CA PRO A 10 22.32 3.83 0.09
C PRO A 10 21.29 3.23 -0.86
N PRO A 11 20.23 2.58 -0.34
CA PRO A 11 19.21 1.97 -1.18
C PRO A 11 18.50 3.02 -2.04
N LEU A 12 18.26 2.70 -3.31
CA LEU A 12 17.44 3.51 -4.19
C LEU A 12 15.95 3.27 -3.88
N ILE A 13 15.24 4.33 -3.48
CA ILE A 13 13.83 4.25 -3.10
C ILE A 13 13.02 5.15 -4.04
N VAL A 14 11.99 4.57 -4.66
CA VAL A 14 10.99 5.28 -5.46
C VAL A 14 9.63 5.10 -4.80
N ALA A 15 8.99 6.20 -4.39
CA ALA A 15 7.65 6.23 -3.82
C ALA A 15 6.66 6.81 -4.83
N ILE A 16 5.46 6.20 -4.91
CA ILE A 16 4.41 6.59 -5.85
C ILE A 16 3.13 6.83 -5.05
N ASP A 17 2.49 7.97 -5.29
CA ASP A 17 1.16 8.26 -4.74
C ASP A 17 0.37 9.16 -5.72
N LEU A 18 -0.95 9.05 -5.70
CA LEU A 18 -1.83 9.97 -6.42
C LEU A 18 -1.76 11.39 -5.82
N GLN A 19 -1.62 11.46 -4.50
CA GLN A 19 -1.52 12.69 -3.74
C GLN A 19 -0.07 13.19 -3.68
N PRO A 20 0.14 14.51 -3.61
CA PRO A 20 1.48 15.07 -3.44
C PRO A 20 2.05 14.68 -2.07
N MET A 21 3.28 14.18 -2.08
CA MET A 21 4.04 13.83 -0.87
C MET A 21 5.01 14.96 -0.49
N ALA A 22 5.23 15.16 0.81
CA ALA A 22 6.30 16.04 1.28
C ALA A 22 7.66 15.42 0.91
N PRO A 23 8.64 16.20 0.41
CA PRO A 23 9.94 15.66 0.02
C PRO A 23 10.61 14.88 1.16
N ILE A 24 11.03 13.64 0.90
CA ILE A 24 11.78 12.82 1.86
C ILE A 24 13.19 12.65 1.31
N GLU A 25 14.19 12.93 2.15
CA GLU A 25 15.60 12.76 1.77
C GLU A 25 15.89 11.31 1.40
N GLY A 26 16.60 11.11 0.28
CA GLY A 26 16.92 9.77 -0.24
C GLY A 26 15.76 9.05 -0.93
N VAL A 27 14.56 9.66 -1.05
CA VAL A 27 13.39 9.07 -1.70
C VAL A 27 13.02 9.87 -2.94
N ILE A 28 13.02 9.21 -4.09
CA ILE A 28 12.46 9.74 -5.32
C ILE A 28 10.94 9.63 -5.22
N GLN A 29 10.24 10.75 -5.39
CA GLN A 29 8.79 10.80 -5.26
C GLN A 29 8.15 11.07 -6.61
N VAL A 30 7.31 10.13 -7.05
CA VAL A 30 6.53 10.23 -8.29
C VAL A 30 5.08 10.44 -7.92
N GLN A 31 4.51 11.57 -8.32
CA GLN A 31 3.07 11.75 -8.24
C GLN A 31 2.43 11.11 -9.47
N GLY A 32 1.64 10.05 -9.28
CA GLY A 32 1.07 9.30 -10.38
C GLY A 32 0.06 8.24 -9.96
N ASP A 33 -0.81 7.88 -10.89
CA ASP A 33 -1.75 6.78 -10.74
C ASP A 33 -1.07 5.46 -11.07
N ILE A 34 -1.16 4.48 -10.17
CA ILE A 34 -0.58 3.17 -10.36
C ILE A 34 -1.23 2.34 -11.47
N THR A 35 -2.45 2.72 -11.89
CA THR A 35 -3.14 2.08 -13.02
C THR A 35 -2.65 2.59 -14.38
N ASN A 36 -1.90 3.69 -14.39
CA ASN A 36 -1.41 4.31 -15.62
C ASN A 36 -0.04 3.75 -16.02
N ALA A 37 0.06 3.24 -17.25
CA ALA A 37 1.30 2.71 -17.80
C ALA A 37 2.47 3.71 -17.77
N ARG A 38 2.19 5.01 -17.92
CA ARG A 38 3.22 6.07 -17.85
C ARG A 38 3.89 6.12 -16.49
N THR A 39 3.16 5.85 -15.41
CA THR A 39 3.72 5.82 -14.06
C THR A 39 4.75 4.69 -13.94
N ALA A 40 4.47 3.52 -14.51
CA ALA A 40 5.43 2.41 -14.55
C ALA A 40 6.68 2.76 -15.37
N GLU A 41 6.53 3.43 -16.52
CA GLU A 41 7.65 3.88 -17.35
C GLU A 41 8.57 4.86 -16.61
N VAL A 42 8.00 5.83 -15.87
CA VAL A 42 8.76 6.78 -15.04
C VAL A 42 9.53 6.05 -13.94
N VAL A 43 8.92 5.05 -13.31
CA VAL A 43 9.59 4.25 -12.27
C VAL A 43 10.75 3.46 -12.87
N ILE A 44 10.54 2.77 -13.99
CA ILE A 44 11.61 2.02 -14.69
C ILE A 44 12.76 2.94 -15.07
N TRP A 45 12.46 4.17 -15.50
CA TRP A 45 13.47 5.17 -15.81
C TRP A 45 14.31 5.53 -14.58
N HIS A 46 13.69 5.72 -13.41
CA HIS A 46 14.42 6.00 -12.16
C HIS A 46 15.31 4.86 -11.69
N PHE A 47 15.00 3.61 -12.05
CA PHE A 47 15.85 2.46 -11.78
C PHE A 47 16.92 2.23 -12.87
N ASP A 48 17.12 3.17 -13.81
CA ASP A 48 18.07 3.03 -14.94
C ASP A 48 17.86 1.74 -15.75
N GLY A 49 16.61 1.27 -15.85
CA GLY A 49 16.26 0.02 -16.51
C GLY A 49 16.52 -1.25 -15.67
N CYS A 50 17.08 -1.12 -14.47
CA CYS A 50 17.09 -2.20 -13.48
C CYS A 50 15.68 -2.43 -12.91
N LYS A 51 15.50 -3.60 -12.31
CA LYS A 51 14.25 -4.00 -11.67
C LYS A 51 14.39 -3.93 -10.15
N ALA A 52 13.29 -3.63 -9.46
CA ALA A 52 13.25 -3.52 -8.00
C ALA A 52 13.39 -4.88 -7.32
N ASP A 53 14.05 -4.90 -6.15
CA ASP A 53 14.13 -6.06 -5.25
C ASP A 53 12.85 -6.29 -4.44
N LEU A 54 12.21 -5.19 -4.03
CA LEU A 54 11.06 -5.17 -3.13
C LEU A 54 10.07 -4.11 -3.60
N VAL A 55 8.80 -4.49 -3.66
CA VAL A 55 7.69 -3.55 -3.82
C VAL A 55 6.80 -3.66 -2.57
N VAL A 56 6.47 -2.51 -1.98
CA VAL A 56 5.57 -2.41 -0.82
C VAL A 56 4.38 -1.53 -1.18
N CYS A 57 3.17 -2.03 -0.92
CA CYS A 57 1.93 -1.30 -1.14
C CYS A 57 1.15 -1.21 0.18
N ASP A 58 1.19 -0.05 0.83
CA ASP A 58 0.43 0.22 2.06
C ASP A 58 -0.91 0.93 1.79
N GLY A 59 -1.27 1.09 0.52
CA GLY A 59 -2.48 1.79 0.11
C GLY A 59 -3.76 1.10 0.60
N ALA A 60 -4.72 1.91 1.02
CA ALA A 60 -6.07 1.48 1.36
C ALA A 60 -7.10 2.51 0.90
N PRO A 61 -8.28 2.09 0.43
CA PRO A 61 -9.36 3.01 0.12
C PRO A 61 -9.96 3.58 1.41
N ASP A 62 -10.75 4.65 1.24
CA ASP A 62 -11.58 5.15 2.33
C ASP A 62 -12.55 4.06 2.80
N VAL A 63 -12.45 3.70 4.08
CA VAL A 63 -13.26 2.64 4.68
C VAL A 63 -14.69 3.13 4.83
N THR A 64 -15.63 2.43 4.21
CA THR A 64 -17.06 2.79 4.24
C THR A 64 -17.78 2.18 5.45
N GLY A 65 -17.19 1.15 6.07
CA GLY A 65 -17.78 0.38 7.16
C GLY A 65 -18.58 -0.82 6.66
N LEU A 66 -18.78 -0.96 5.34
CA LEU A 66 -19.32 -2.15 4.71
C LEU A 66 -18.17 -3.10 4.37
N HIS A 67 -17.82 -3.97 5.32
CA HIS A 67 -16.62 -4.81 5.24
C HIS A 67 -16.49 -5.63 3.95
N ASP A 68 -17.58 -6.19 3.44
CA ASP A 68 -17.57 -6.98 2.18
C ASP A 68 -17.16 -6.10 0.98
N MET A 69 -17.61 -4.83 0.94
CA MET A 69 -17.24 -3.89 -0.12
C MET A 69 -15.83 -3.33 0.07
N ASP A 70 -15.46 -3.01 1.31
CA ASP A 70 -14.12 -2.51 1.63
C ASP A 70 -13.05 -3.58 1.28
N GLU A 71 -13.32 -4.87 1.56
CA GLU A 71 -12.46 -5.99 1.15
C GLU A 71 -12.33 -6.08 -0.38
N PHE A 72 -13.44 -5.94 -1.11
CA PHE A 72 -13.43 -5.99 -2.57
C PHE A 72 -12.58 -4.85 -3.16
N VAL A 73 -12.81 -3.62 -2.71
CA VAL A 73 -12.07 -2.45 -3.22
C VAL A 73 -10.58 -2.55 -2.86
N GLN A 74 -10.24 -2.99 -1.64
CA GLN A 74 -8.85 -3.26 -1.25
C GLN A 74 -8.21 -4.31 -2.16
N SER A 75 -8.92 -5.39 -2.47
CA SER A 75 -8.41 -6.44 -3.36
C SER A 75 -8.17 -5.92 -4.78
N GLN A 76 -9.07 -5.08 -5.32
CA GLN A 76 -8.87 -4.44 -6.62
C GLN A 76 -7.64 -3.53 -6.64
N LEU A 77 -7.40 -2.77 -5.57
CA LEU A 77 -6.22 -1.92 -5.42
C LEU A 77 -4.92 -2.75 -5.48
N ILE A 78 -4.91 -3.92 -4.83
CA ILE A 78 -3.76 -4.83 -4.84
C ILE A 78 -3.54 -5.43 -6.23
N LEU A 79 -4.60 -5.80 -6.95
CA LEU A 79 -4.49 -6.30 -8.33
C LEU A 79 -4.00 -5.22 -9.31
N ALA A 80 -4.41 -3.96 -9.11
CA ALA A 80 -3.83 -2.82 -9.82
C ALA A 80 -2.34 -2.68 -9.49
N GLY A 81 -1.96 -2.76 -8.22
CA GLY A 81 -0.56 -2.78 -7.79
C GLY A 81 0.25 -3.95 -8.39
N LEU A 82 -0.34 -5.14 -8.47
CA LEU A 82 0.27 -6.31 -9.11
C LEU A 82 0.58 -6.05 -10.59
N THR A 83 -0.24 -5.26 -11.28
CA THR A 83 0.03 -4.83 -12.65
C THR A 83 1.36 -4.10 -12.73
N ILE A 84 1.63 -3.13 -11.85
CA ILE A 84 2.95 -2.49 -11.78
C ILE A 84 4.06 -3.49 -11.44
N VAL A 85 3.83 -4.32 -10.42
CA VAL A 85 4.82 -5.32 -9.95
C VAL A 85 5.32 -6.18 -11.11
N THR A 86 4.42 -6.62 -12.00
CA THR A 86 4.82 -7.43 -13.16
C THR A 86 5.77 -6.73 -14.15
N HIS A 87 5.81 -5.40 -14.15
CA HIS A 87 6.72 -4.62 -14.98
C HIS A 87 8.04 -4.31 -14.28
N ILE A 88 8.00 -4.00 -12.98
CA ILE A 88 9.14 -3.41 -12.27
C ILE A 88 9.88 -4.38 -11.34
N LEU A 89 9.25 -5.46 -10.87
CA LEU A 89 9.85 -6.37 -9.90
C LEU A 89 10.74 -7.41 -10.61
N ARG A 90 11.94 -7.62 -10.06
CA ARG A 90 12.86 -8.64 -10.59
C ARG A 90 12.41 -10.04 -10.23
N GLU A 91 12.81 -11.02 -11.04
CA GLU A 91 12.65 -12.43 -10.67
C GLU A 91 13.38 -12.71 -9.34
N GLY A 92 12.72 -13.49 -8.49
CA GLY A 92 13.14 -13.72 -7.11
C GLY A 92 12.83 -12.57 -6.13
N GLY A 93 12.29 -11.45 -6.60
CA GLY A 93 11.93 -10.30 -5.78
C GLY A 93 10.74 -10.55 -4.85
N LYS A 94 10.44 -9.58 -3.98
CA LYS A 94 9.36 -9.65 -2.99
C LYS A 94 8.31 -8.59 -3.22
N PHE A 95 7.06 -8.94 -2.94
CA PHE A 95 5.93 -8.01 -2.95
C PHE A 95 5.19 -8.09 -1.63
N ILE A 96 5.00 -6.95 -0.97
CA ILE A 96 4.26 -6.86 0.28
C ILE A 96 3.10 -5.89 0.07
N ALA A 97 1.88 -6.29 0.42
CA ALA A 97 0.70 -5.46 0.25
C ALA A 97 -0.23 -5.52 1.45
N LYS A 98 -0.77 -4.37 1.87
CA LYS A 98 -1.86 -4.31 2.83
C LYS A 98 -3.10 -4.98 2.24
N ILE A 99 -3.75 -5.83 3.02
CA ILE A 99 -5.02 -6.50 2.70
C ILE A 99 -6.04 -6.24 3.80
N PHE A 100 -7.32 -6.30 3.45
CA PHE A 100 -8.40 -6.47 4.40
C PHE A 100 -8.82 -7.92 4.40
N ARG A 101 -8.71 -8.58 5.55
CA ARG A 101 -9.05 -9.97 5.72
C ARG A 101 -10.56 -10.12 5.86
N GLY A 102 -11.18 -10.76 4.89
CA GLY A 102 -12.58 -11.15 4.93
C GLY A 102 -12.83 -12.49 4.23
N LYS A 103 -13.96 -12.60 3.54
CA LYS A 103 -14.44 -13.87 2.99
C LYS A 103 -13.73 -14.25 1.68
N ASP A 104 -13.39 -13.26 0.86
CA ASP A 104 -12.87 -13.46 -0.50
C ASP A 104 -11.34 -13.44 -0.58
N THR A 105 -10.69 -13.32 0.56
CA THR A 105 -9.25 -13.37 0.77
C THR A 105 -8.56 -14.61 0.14
N SER A 106 -9.29 -15.73 -0.04
CA SER A 106 -8.80 -16.94 -0.74
C SER A 106 -8.61 -16.74 -2.25
N LEU A 107 -9.48 -15.97 -2.90
CA LEU A 107 -9.36 -15.68 -4.33
C LEU A 107 -8.09 -14.86 -4.60
N LEU A 108 -7.90 -13.80 -3.79
CA LEU A 108 -6.70 -12.97 -3.88
C LEU A 108 -5.42 -13.79 -3.66
N TYR A 109 -5.42 -14.70 -2.68
CA TYR A 109 -4.29 -15.60 -2.46
C TYR A 109 -3.98 -16.45 -3.71
N CYS A 110 -4.99 -17.07 -4.33
CA CYS A 110 -4.79 -17.88 -5.54
C CYS A 110 -4.26 -17.04 -6.71
N GLN A 111 -4.76 -15.81 -6.86
CA GLN A 111 -4.29 -14.87 -7.87
C GLN A 111 -2.82 -14.49 -7.68
N LEU A 112 -2.40 -14.21 -6.44
CA LEU A 112 -1.00 -13.92 -6.11
C LEU A 112 -0.11 -15.17 -6.30
N LYS A 113 -0.60 -16.37 -5.97
CA LYS A 113 0.13 -17.63 -6.13
C LYS A 113 0.51 -17.98 -7.57
N LEU A 114 -0.17 -17.39 -8.57
CA LEU A 114 0.23 -17.53 -9.96
C LEU A 114 1.63 -16.96 -10.25
N PHE A 115 2.01 -15.93 -9.50
CA PHE A 115 3.25 -15.17 -9.71
C PHE A 115 4.27 -15.38 -8.59
N PHE A 116 3.84 -15.88 -7.45
CA PHE A 116 4.67 -16.03 -6.26
C PHE A 116 4.53 -17.45 -5.70
N PRO A 117 5.57 -18.28 -5.76
CA PRO A 117 5.56 -19.64 -5.21
C PRO A 117 5.29 -19.66 -3.70
N LEU A 118 5.66 -18.60 -2.98
CA LEU A 118 5.40 -18.45 -1.55
C LEU A 118 4.55 -17.20 -1.29
N VAL A 119 3.37 -17.41 -0.72
CA VAL A 119 2.46 -16.34 -0.31
C VAL A 119 2.01 -16.67 1.11
N THR A 120 2.14 -15.71 2.01
CA THR A 120 1.67 -15.81 3.40
C THR A 120 0.91 -14.56 3.77
N PHE A 121 -0.08 -14.67 4.66
CA PHE A 121 -0.75 -13.51 5.22
C PHE A 121 -0.25 -13.27 6.62
N ALA A 122 0.26 -12.07 6.89
CA ALA A 122 0.89 -11.74 8.13
C ALA A 122 0.15 -10.60 8.82
N LYS A 123 -0.01 -10.69 10.15
CA LYS A 123 -0.50 -9.57 10.96
C LYS A 123 0.57 -9.15 11.96
N PRO A 124 1.20 -7.98 11.77
CA PRO A 124 2.22 -7.49 12.69
C PRO A 124 1.59 -6.99 14.00
N LYS A 125 2.35 -7.01 15.09
CA LYS A 125 1.91 -6.45 16.39
C LYS A 125 1.57 -4.96 16.34
N SER A 126 2.20 -4.23 15.43
CA SER A 126 1.92 -2.81 15.17
C SER A 126 0.54 -2.58 14.55
N SER A 127 -0.09 -3.61 13.96
CA SER A 127 -1.48 -3.53 13.51
C SER A 127 -2.43 -3.82 14.67
N ARG A 128 -3.44 -2.96 14.86
CA ARG A 128 -4.48 -3.13 15.88
C ARG A 128 -5.18 -4.48 15.78
N ASN A 129 -5.44 -5.13 16.92
CA ASN A 129 -6.11 -6.43 16.90
C ASN A 129 -7.56 -6.30 16.39
N SER A 130 -8.22 -5.17 16.68
CA SER A 130 -9.57 -4.83 16.23
C SER A 130 -9.69 -4.55 14.73
N SER A 131 -8.58 -4.28 14.03
CA SER A 131 -8.60 -4.07 12.57
C SER A 131 -8.70 -5.39 11.81
N ILE A 132 -9.41 -5.38 10.68
CA ILE A 132 -9.40 -6.48 9.70
C ILE A 132 -8.15 -6.44 8.80
N GLU A 133 -7.29 -5.44 8.98
CA GLU A 133 -6.02 -5.31 8.27
C GLU A 133 -5.06 -6.48 8.56
N ALA A 134 -4.42 -6.94 7.48
CA ALA A 134 -3.27 -7.82 7.49
C ALA A 134 -2.39 -7.47 6.27
N PHE A 135 -1.31 -8.20 6.04
CA PHE A 135 -0.39 -7.99 4.94
C PHE A 135 -0.20 -9.28 4.15
N ALA A 136 -0.36 -9.21 2.84
CA ALA A 136 0.13 -10.24 1.94
C ALA A 136 1.65 -10.13 1.79
N VAL A 137 2.37 -11.20 2.12
CA VAL A 137 3.81 -11.32 1.94
C VAL A 137 4.04 -12.35 0.84
N CYS A 138 4.42 -11.84 -0.33
CA CYS A 138 4.68 -12.60 -1.53
C CYS A 138 6.18 -12.65 -1.78
N GLU A 139 6.73 -13.87 -1.85
CA GLU A 139 8.17 -14.09 -1.97
C GLU A 139 8.50 -14.88 -3.23
N ASN A 140 9.71 -14.63 -3.73
CA ASN A 140 10.30 -15.30 -4.89
C ASN A 140 9.48 -15.10 -6.17
N TYR A 141 9.31 -13.84 -6.60
CA TYR A 141 8.58 -13.53 -7.84
C TYR A 141 9.04 -14.40 -9.02
N SER A 142 8.10 -15.14 -9.59
CA SER A 142 8.30 -16.14 -10.64
C SER A 142 7.08 -16.12 -11.56
N PRO A 143 7.03 -15.20 -12.55
CA PRO A 143 5.91 -15.15 -13.49
C PRO A 143 5.85 -16.44 -14.34
N PRO A 144 4.66 -16.83 -14.84
CA PRO A 144 4.54 -17.98 -15.73
C PRO A 144 5.41 -17.85 -16.98
N GLU A 145 5.89 -18.98 -17.50
CA GLU A 145 6.70 -19.00 -18.72
C GLU A 145 5.92 -18.38 -19.90
N GLY A 146 6.56 -17.45 -20.62
CA GLY A 146 5.93 -16.73 -21.72
C GLY A 146 4.86 -15.70 -21.29
N PHE A 147 4.76 -15.38 -20.00
CA PHE A 147 3.82 -14.39 -19.50
C PHE A 147 4.08 -13.00 -20.11
N ASN A 148 3.04 -12.41 -20.68
CA ASN A 148 3.01 -11.02 -21.10
C ASN A 148 2.18 -10.21 -20.09
N PRO A 149 2.68 -9.10 -19.53
CA PRO A 149 1.92 -8.25 -18.62
C PRO A 149 0.56 -7.80 -19.16
N ARG A 150 0.39 -7.70 -20.49
CA ARG A 150 -0.90 -7.37 -21.14
C ARG A 150 -1.98 -8.44 -20.95
N ASP A 151 -1.60 -9.68 -20.67
CA ASP A 151 -2.53 -10.80 -20.45
C ASP A 151 -2.89 -11.00 -18.98
N LEU A 152 -2.38 -10.15 -18.07
CA LEU A 152 -2.62 -10.26 -16.62
C LEU A 152 -4.10 -10.39 -16.28
N HIS A 153 -4.94 -9.50 -16.82
CA HIS A 153 -6.37 -9.49 -16.54
C HIS A 153 -7.04 -10.83 -16.91
N ARG A 154 -6.75 -11.36 -18.10
CA ARG A 154 -7.27 -12.66 -18.57
C ARG A 154 -6.83 -13.82 -17.69
N LEU A 155 -5.59 -13.77 -17.19
CA LEU A 155 -5.07 -14.82 -16.32
C LEU A 155 -5.75 -14.78 -14.95
N LEU A 156 -5.97 -13.58 -14.39
CA LEU A 156 -6.65 -13.38 -13.11
C LEU A 156 -8.13 -13.80 -13.17
N GLU A 157 -8.83 -13.52 -14.28
CA GLU A 157 -10.22 -13.96 -14.48
C GLU A 157 -10.36 -15.48 -14.51
N LYS A 158 -9.40 -16.19 -15.12
CA LYS A 158 -9.41 -17.66 -15.16
C LYS A 158 -9.37 -18.29 -13.77
N VAL A 159 -8.68 -17.67 -12.81
CA VAL A 159 -8.63 -18.15 -11.41
C VAL A 159 -9.97 -17.94 -10.71
N GLY A 160 -10.65 -16.83 -11.00
CA GLY A 160 -11.98 -16.52 -10.44
C GLY A 160 -13.12 -17.36 -11.05
N SER A 161 -12.90 -18.01 -12.19
CA SER A 161 -13.92 -18.84 -12.82
C SER A 161 -14.18 -20.12 -12.01
N PRO A 162 -15.45 -20.50 -11.75
CA PRO A 162 -15.80 -21.71 -11.02
C PRO A 162 -15.22 -22.99 -11.63
N SER A 163 -14.94 -22.96 -12.94
CA SER A 163 -14.37 -24.08 -13.70
C SER A 163 -12.90 -24.38 -13.40
N SER A 164 -12.21 -23.55 -12.62
CA SER A 164 -10.75 -23.68 -12.40
C SER A 164 -10.36 -24.79 -11.42
N GLY A 165 -11.30 -25.40 -10.68
CA GLY A 165 -11.04 -26.47 -9.69
C GLY A 165 -10.35 -25.96 -8.41
N TRP A 166 -9.44 -24.97 -8.55
CA TRP A 166 -9.23 -23.78 -7.72
C TRP A 166 -10.08 -23.66 -6.48
N LEU A 167 -11.35 -23.50 -6.80
CA LEU A 167 -12.33 -23.00 -5.89
C LEU A 167 -13.56 -23.93 -5.95
N GLU A 168 -13.45 -25.23 -5.61
CA GLU A 168 -14.61 -26.07 -5.20
C GLU A 168 -14.56 -26.58 -3.71
N GLY A 169 -15.62 -26.37 -2.90
CA GLY A 169 -15.73 -26.81 -1.48
C GLY A 169 -15.70 -25.74 -0.34
N PRO A 170 -16.22 -26.03 0.88
CA PRO A 170 -16.43 -25.03 1.95
C PRO A 170 -15.17 -24.53 2.69
N ASN A 171 -13.95 -24.92 2.30
CA ASN A 171 -12.65 -24.43 2.79
C ASN A 171 -11.54 -24.86 1.80
N LYS A 172 -11.42 -24.21 0.64
CA LYS A 172 -10.59 -24.73 -0.48
C LYS A 172 -9.08 -24.62 -0.29
N VAL A 173 -8.58 -23.59 0.41
CA VAL A 173 -7.15 -23.33 0.52
C VAL A 173 -6.81 -22.83 1.93
N TYR A 174 -5.95 -23.58 2.63
CA TYR A 174 -5.38 -23.13 3.90
C TYR A 174 -4.30 -22.09 3.62
N ILE A 175 -4.65 -20.83 3.82
CA ILE A 175 -3.70 -19.73 3.67
C ILE A 175 -2.87 -19.67 4.96
N PRO A 176 -1.53 -19.82 4.88
CA PRO A 176 -0.69 -19.70 6.07
C PRO A 176 -0.79 -18.28 6.63
N PHE A 177 -1.30 -18.20 7.86
CA PHE A 177 -1.42 -16.94 8.60
C PHE A 177 -0.34 -16.87 9.67
N LEU A 178 0.53 -15.86 9.59
CA LEU A 178 1.72 -15.74 10.42
C LEU A 178 1.62 -14.50 11.31
N ALA A 179 1.90 -14.68 12.60
CA ALA A 179 2.30 -13.55 13.43
C ALA A 179 3.72 -13.14 13.01
N CYS A 180 3.98 -11.83 12.93
CA CYS A 180 5.30 -11.30 12.59
C CYS A 180 5.73 -10.21 13.58
N GLY A 181 7.05 -10.02 13.67
CA GLY A 181 7.69 -9.15 14.66
C GLY A 181 8.34 -9.91 15.81
N ASP A 182 9.07 -9.19 16.65
CA ASP A 182 9.73 -9.72 17.83
C ASP A 182 8.77 -9.82 19.03
N LEU A 183 9.16 -10.60 20.05
CA LEU A 183 8.37 -10.68 21.28
C LEU A 183 8.46 -9.39 22.11
N SER A 184 9.52 -8.60 21.93
CA SER A 184 9.81 -7.35 22.64
C SER A 184 9.18 -6.08 22.05
N GLY A 185 8.61 -6.14 20.84
CA GLY A 185 8.08 -4.98 20.14
C GLY A 185 6.88 -4.32 20.83
N TYR A 186 6.64 -3.07 20.46
CA TYR A 186 5.47 -2.32 20.88
C TYR A 186 4.19 -2.97 20.34
N ASP A 187 3.18 -3.05 21.20
CA ASP A 187 1.86 -3.60 20.95
C ASP A 187 0.90 -2.44 20.70
N SER A 188 0.18 -2.49 19.60
CA SER A 188 -0.72 -1.42 19.16
C SER A 188 -1.92 -1.18 20.09
N ASP A 189 -2.28 -2.14 20.93
CA ASP A 189 -3.38 -2.06 21.88
C ASP A 189 -2.90 -1.76 23.32
N ARG A 190 -1.59 -1.55 23.55
CA ARG A 190 -1.02 -1.21 24.85
C ARG A 190 -0.59 0.25 24.95
N SER A 191 -0.73 0.81 26.15
CA SER A 191 -0.13 2.09 26.50
C SER A 191 1.24 1.87 27.15
N TYR A 192 2.24 2.65 26.73
CA TYR A 192 3.61 2.56 27.22
C TYR A 192 4.03 3.86 27.92
N PRO A 193 4.87 3.78 28.98
CA PRO A 193 5.49 4.97 29.53
C PRO A 193 6.32 5.70 28.45
N LEU A 194 6.22 7.02 28.42
CA LEU A 194 7.01 7.82 27.49
C LEU A 194 8.50 7.70 27.80
N PRO A 195 9.37 7.46 26.80
CA PRO A 195 10.81 7.37 27.02
C PRO A 195 11.33 8.70 27.54
N ARG A 196 12.03 8.65 28.68
CA ARG A 196 12.60 9.84 29.32
C ARG A 196 14.06 9.99 28.89
N ASN A 197 14.48 11.23 28.65
CA ASN A 197 15.89 11.53 28.41
C ASN A 197 16.73 11.33 29.70
N SER A 198 18.04 11.58 29.61
CA SER A 198 18.96 11.53 30.75
C SER A 198 18.58 12.45 31.92
N GLU A 199 17.71 13.44 31.69
CA GLU A 199 17.19 14.39 32.69
C GLU A 199 15.80 14.00 33.23
N GLY A 200 15.26 12.85 32.81
CA GLY A 200 13.95 12.37 33.28
C GLY A 200 12.75 13.02 32.59
N VAL A 201 12.95 13.81 31.54
CA VAL A 201 11.90 14.54 30.80
C VAL A 201 11.63 13.86 29.45
N TYR A 202 10.36 13.79 29.06
CA TYR A 202 9.99 13.38 27.70
C TYR A 202 10.22 14.54 26.73
N GLN A 203 10.99 14.29 25.68
CA GLN A 203 11.18 15.25 24.59
C GLN A 203 10.23 14.91 23.45
N SER A 204 9.23 15.76 23.22
CA SER A 204 8.40 15.67 22.02
C SER A 204 9.23 16.13 20.82
N LEU A 205 9.35 15.26 19.83
CA LEU A 205 10.01 15.58 18.56
C LEU A 205 8.95 16.09 17.58
N ASN A 206 9.33 17.10 16.78
CA ASN A 206 8.51 17.49 15.65
C ASN A 206 8.51 16.37 14.60
N PRO A 207 7.42 16.22 13.82
CA PRO A 207 7.43 15.32 12.67
C PRO A 207 8.61 15.64 11.75
N VAL A 208 9.27 14.60 11.24
CA VAL A 208 10.39 14.74 10.29
C VAL A 208 9.96 15.54 9.07
N GLN A 209 8.74 15.30 8.58
CA GLN A 209 8.08 16.10 7.55
C GLN A 209 6.63 16.36 7.97
N PRO A 210 6.17 17.63 8.02
CA PRO A 210 4.77 17.94 8.25
C PRO A 210 3.91 17.59 7.02
N PRO A 211 2.64 17.21 7.20
CA PRO A 211 1.75 16.94 6.08
C PRO A 211 1.51 18.22 5.26
N ILE A 212 1.56 18.11 3.92
CA ILE A 212 1.28 19.23 3.00
C ILE A 212 -0.18 19.69 3.14
N ALA A 213 -1.10 18.73 3.32
CA ALA A 213 -2.51 18.97 3.52
C ALA A 213 -3.00 18.18 4.74
N PRO A 214 -2.89 18.73 5.97
CA PRO A 214 -3.35 18.02 7.14
C PRO A 214 -4.87 17.81 7.08
N PRO A 215 -5.40 16.66 7.55
CA PRO A 215 -6.85 16.38 7.54
C PRO A 215 -7.65 17.40 8.36
N TYR A 216 -7.01 18.04 9.34
CA TYR A 216 -7.61 19.08 10.17
C TYR A 216 -7.52 20.50 9.56
N LYS A 217 -6.95 20.67 8.36
CA LYS A 217 -6.79 21.99 7.71
C LYS A 217 -8.13 22.72 7.58
N ARG A 218 -9.16 22.03 7.08
CA ARG A 218 -10.52 22.57 6.92
C ARG A 218 -11.11 23.00 8.26
N ALA A 219 -10.92 22.21 9.30
CA ALA A 219 -11.39 22.55 10.66
C ALA A 219 -10.67 23.78 11.22
N LEU A 220 -9.36 23.93 10.98
CA LEU A 220 -8.60 25.11 11.38
C LEU A 220 -9.04 26.36 10.63
N GLU A 221 -9.32 26.25 9.32
CA GLU A 221 -9.84 27.33 8.50
C GLU A 221 -11.23 27.78 8.99
N MET A 222 -12.12 26.83 9.27
CA MET A 222 -13.43 27.11 9.88
C MET A 222 -13.29 27.81 11.23
N LYS A 223 -12.39 27.33 12.10
CA LYS A 223 -12.14 27.94 13.40
C LYS A 223 -11.59 29.38 13.28
N LYS A 224 -10.73 29.64 12.30
CA LYS A 224 -10.20 30.99 12.00
C LYS A 224 -11.29 31.91 11.46
N ALA A 225 -12.12 31.44 10.54
CA ALA A 225 -13.23 32.20 9.97
C ALA A 225 -14.28 32.56 11.02
N SER A 226 -14.63 31.62 11.91
CA SER A 226 -15.51 31.88 13.06
C SER A 226 -14.92 32.89 14.05
N ALA A 227 -13.59 32.91 14.22
CA ALA A 227 -12.91 33.88 15.08
C ALA A 227 -12.82 35.30 14.44
N GLN A 228 -12.93 35.40 13.11
CA GLN A 228 -12.81 36.67 12.37
C GLN A 228 -14.17 37.26 11.95
N GLY A 229 -15.29 36.63 12.30
CA GLY A 229 -16.65 37.14 12.02
C GLY A 229 -17.01 37.16 10.53
N ALA A 230 -16.27 36.44 9.67
CA ALA A 230 -16.54 36.39 8.24
C ALA A 230 -17.67 35.39 7.94
N GLN A 231 -18.67 35.85 7.17
CA GLN A 231 -19.78 35.02 6.71
C GLN A 231 -19.26 34.04 5.65
N ILE A 232 -19.33 32.74 5.93
CA ILE A 232 -18.80 31.68 5.06
C ILE A 232 -19.86 31.36 3.99
N ASP A 233 -19.56 31.61 2.72
CA ASP A 233 -20.38 31.15 1.59
C ASP A 233 -20.20 29.64 1.40
N PHE A 234 -21.21 28.88 1.83
CA PHE A 234 -21.19 27.41 1.84
C PHE A 234 -21.17 26.80 0.42
N GLU A 235 -21.68 27.50 -0.60
CA GLU A 235 -21.70 27.00 -1.98
C GLU A 235 -20.31 26.99 -2.63
N LYS A 236 -19.47 28.00 -2.38
CA LYS A 236 -18.10 28.06 -2.96
C LYS A 236 -17.16 26.98 -2.42
N LEU A 237 -17.30 26.60 -1.15
CA LEU A 237 -16.46 25.57 -0.51
C LEU A 237 -16.86 24.14 -0.88
N ALA A 238 -18.13 23.90 -1.22
CA ALA A 238 -18.59 22.60 -1.70
C ALA A 238 -18.13 22.33 -3.14
N LEU A 239 -18.12 23.37 -3.99
CA LEU A 239 -17.63 23.32 -5.37
C LEU A 239 -16.13 22.99 -5.47
N ASP A 240 -15.30 23.49 -4.55
CA ASP A 240 -13.85 23.17 -4.51
C ASP A 240 -13.54 21.74 -4.04
N SER A 241 -14.43 21.13 -3.23
CA SER A 241 -14.32 19.71 -2.87
C SER A 241 -14.87 18.77 -3.94
N SER A 242 -15.86 19.20 -4.71
CA SER A 242 -16.48 18.38 -5.76
C SER A 242 -15.75 18.46 -7.10
N ASN A 243 -15.10 19.58 -7.44
CA ASN A 243 -14.22 19.68 -8.62
C ASN A 243 -12.89 18.91 -8.48
N LYS A 244 -12.53 18.45 -7.27
CA LYS A 244 -11.40 17.54 -7.06
C LYS A 244 -11.77 16.06 -7.20
N SER A 245 -13.06 15.73 -7.23
CA SER A 245 -13.56 14.35 -7.42
C SER A 245 -14.05 14.06 -8.84
N SER A 246 -14.03 15.04 -9.74
CA SER A 246 -14.53 14.90 -11.13
C SER A 246 -13.59 15.44 -12.21
N VAL A 247 -12.32 15.72 -11.87
CA VAL A 247 -11.26 15.85 -12.87
C VAL A 247 -10.07 14.99 -12.45
N ASN A 248 -9.86 13.94 -13.26
CA ASN A 248 -8.83 12.90 -13.27
C ASN A 248 -9.17 11.63 -12.49
#